data_AF-A0A251S8C7-F1
#
_entry.id   AF-A0A251S8C7-F1
#
_cell.length_a   1.000
_cell.length_b   1.000
_cell.length_c   1.000
_cell.angle_alpha   90.00
_cell.angle_beta   90.00
_cell.angle_gamma   90.00
#
_symmetry.space_group_name_H-M   'P 1'
#
loop_
_entity.id
_entity.type
_entity.pdbx_description
1 polymer ?
#
loop_
_entity_poly.entity_id
_entity_poly.type
_entity_poly.pdbx_seq_one_letter_code
_entity_poly.pdbx_strand_id
1 'polypeptide(L)'
;MPEMEQSKKMVNQESFIKQRITKANDQLKKQIKENREKEMTEVMNQCLTGKGTIANLILPDLNDLGGLVDQTIKDISRRIESLKKDTTGKGVAVTPESVPPRAHDMCCKHGRKDLWLILI
;
A
#
# COMPACT_ATOMS: atom_id res chain seq x y z
N MET A 1 -29.77 -35.96 -39.63
CA MET A 1 -28.80 -34.85 -39.61
C MET A 1 -27.47 -35.41 -40.11
N PRO A 2 -26.87 -34.88 -41.18
CA PRO A 2 -25.66 -35.46 -41.77
C PRO A 2 -24.46 -35.36 -40.81
N GLU A 3 -23.58 -36.36 -40.82
CA GLU A 3 -22.42 -36.47 -39.90
C GLU A 3 -21.47 -35.25 -39.94
N MET A 4 -21.36 -34.60 -41.10
CA MET A 4 -20.53 -33.39 -41.28
C MET A 4 -21.03 -32.19 -40.44
N GLU A 5 -22.34 -32.10 -40.19
CA GLU A 5 -22.90 -31.06 -39.31
C GLU A 5 -22.70 -31.39 -37.83
N GLN A 6 -22.73 -32.68 -37.46
CA GLN A 6 -22.44 -33.12 -36.10
C GLN A 6 -20.97 -32.91 -35.74
N SER A 7 -20.04 -33.29 -36.63
CA SER A 7 -18.60 -33.08 -36.39
C SER A 7 -18.24 -31.60 -36.27
N LYS A 8 -18.81 -30.72 -37.12
CA LYS A 8 -18.65 -29.26 -36.98
C LYS A 8 -19.18 -28.74 -35.64
N LYS A 9 -20.36 -29.19 -35.18
CA LYS A 9 -20.90 -28.80 -33.87
C LYS A 9 -20.06 -29.32 -32.71
N MET A 10 -19.52 -30.54 -32.82
CA MET A 10 -18.68 -31.16 -31.80
C MET A 10 -17.35 -30.41 -31.65
N VAL A 11 -16.70 -30.05 -32.76
CA VAL A 11 -15.49 -29.21 -32.76
C VAL A 11 -15.76 -27.85 -32.12
N ASN A 12 -16.93 -27.25 -32.37
CA ASN A 12 -17.31 -25.97 -31.76
C ASN A 12 -17.51 -26.10 -30.24
N GLN A 13 -18.19 -27.15 -29.76
CA GLN A 13 -18.36 -27.40 -28.32
C GLN A 13 -17.03 -27.74 -27.62
N GLU A 14 -16.20 -28.57 -28.24
CA GLU A 14 -14.88 -28.91 -27.72
C GLU A 14 -14.00 -27.66 -27.57
N SER A 15 -14.01 -26.78 -28.58
CA SER A 15 -13.27 -25.51 -28.52
C SER A 15 -13.76 -24.58 -27.40
N PHE A 16 -15.08 -24.51 -27.19
CA PHE A 16 -15.69 -23.74 -26.11
C PHE A 16 -15.28 -24.27 -24.73
N ILE A 17 -15.31 -25.59 -24.54
CA ILE A 17 -14.88 -26.23 -23.28
C ILE A 17 -13.40 -25.96 -23.02
N LYS A 18 -12.53 -26.13 -24.03
CA LYS A 18 -11.09 -25.80 -23.91
C LYS A 18 -10.87 -24.34 -23.54
N GLN A 19 -11.58 -23.41 -24.16
CA GLN A 19 -11.50 -21.98 -23.83
C GLN A 19 -11.89 -21.71 -22.37
N ARG A 20 -12.95 -22.37 -21.89
CA ARG A 20 -13.39 -22.24 -20.50
C ARG A 20 -12.38 -22.78 -19.50
N ILE A 21 -11.73 -23.91 -19.82
CA ILE A 21 -10.65 -24.48 -19.01
C ILE A 21 -9.47 -23.51 -18.94
N THR A 22 -9.03 -22.96 -20.07
CA THR A 22 -7.94 -21.96 -20.10
C THR A 22 -8.28 -20.74 -19.25
N LYS A 23 -9.49 -20.18 -19.41
CA LYS A 23 -9.93 -19.03 -18.62
C LYS A 23 -9.95 -19.32 -17.11
N ALA A 24 -10.42 -20.50 -16.71
CA ALA A 24 -10.43 -20.91 -15.31
C ALA A 24 -9.00 -21.08 -14.76
N ASN A 25 -8.08 -21.65 -15.53
CA ASN A 25 -6.67 -21.77 -15.16
C ASN A 25 -5.99 -20.42 -15.00
N ASP A 26 -6.27 -19.46 -15.89
CA ASP A 26 -5.71 -18.11 -15.77
C ASP A 26 -6.25 -17.38 -14.54
N GLN A 27 -7.55 -17.56 -14.23
CA GLN A 27 -8.15 -17.05 -13.00
C GLN A 27 -7.51 -17.68 -11.75
N LEU A 28 -7.27 -18.98 -11.76
CA LEU A 28 -6.62 -19.68 -10.66
C LEU A 28 -5.19 -19.16 -10.43
N LYS A 29 -4.40 -19.01 -11.50
CA LYS A 29 -3.03 -18.45 -11.40
C LYS A 29 -3.04 -17.03 -10.83
N LYS A 30 -3.99 -16.20 -11.27
CA LYS A 30 -4.18 -14.85 -10.74
C LYS A 30 -4.49 -14.88 -9.24
N GLN A 31 -5.42 -15.73 -8.82
CA GLN A 31 -5.79 -15.85 -7.40
C GLN A 31 -4.63 -16.35 -6.55
N ILE A 32 -3.86 -17.34 -7.01
CA ILE A 32 -2.66 -17.81 -6.31
C ILE A 32 -1.68 -16.66 -6.08
N LYS A 33 -1.42 -15.86 -7.11
CA LYS A 33 -0.54 -14.69 -7.00
C LYS A 33 -1.07 -13.64 -6.02
N GLU A 34 -2.35 -13.27 -6.15
CA GLU A 34 -2.99 -12.28 -5.26
C GLU A 34 -3.03 -12.74 -3.81
N ASN A 35 -3.28 -14.03 -3.57
CA ASN A 35 -3.27 -14.61 -2.23
C ASN A 35 -1.86 -14.57 -1.65
N ARG A 36 -0.86 -14.92 -2.45
CA ARG A 36 0.55 -14.86 -2.04
C ARG A 36 0.99 -13.45 -1.66
N GLU A 37 0.60 -12.45 -2.46
CA GLU A 37 0.88 -11.04 -2.16
C GLU A 37 0.21 -10.60 -0.84
N LYS A 38 -1.04 -11.03 -0.59
CA LYS A 38 -1.75 -10.75 0.68
C LYS A 38 -1.08 -11.42 1.87
N GLU A 39 -0.67 -12.68 1.75
CA GLU A 39 0.05 -13.40 2.81
C GLU A 39 1.35 -12.69 3.17
N MET A 40 2.17 -12.29 2.17
CA MET A 40 3.42 -11.58 2.42
C MET A 40 3.20 -10.17 2.99
N THR A 41 2.11 -9.50 2.59
CA THR A 41 1.71 -8.21 3.17
C THR A 41 1.37 -8.36 4.65
N GLU A 42 0.63 -9.41 5.01
CA GLU A 42 0.29 -9.68 6.41
C GLU A 42 1.55 -10.01 7.24
N VAL A 43 2.45 -10.83 6.71
CA VAL A 43 3.74 -11.13 7.34
C VAL A 43 4.53 -9.83 7.59
N MET A 44 4.62 -8.95 6.58
CA MET A 44 5.29 -7.66 6.71
C MET A 44 4.67 -6.82 7.84
N ASN A 45 3.34 -6.71 7.88
CA ASN A 45 2.62 -5.95 8.91
C ASN A 45 2.83 -6.51 10.32
N GLN A 46 2.83 -7.83 10.47
CA GLN A 46 3.11 -8.49 11.75
C GLN A 46 4.54 -8.21 12.22
N CYS A 47 5.52 -8.24 11.30
CA CYS A 47 6.90 -7.89 11.62
C CYS A 47 7.03 -6.41 12.06
N LEU A 48 6.37 -5.49 11.35
CA LEU A 48 6.39 -4.06 11.69
C LEU A 48 5.73 -3.74 13.04
N THR A 49 4.70 -4.50 13.40
CA THR A 49 4.00 -4.35 14.70
C THR A 49 4.68 -5.10 15.84
N GLY A 50 5.81 -5.76 15.58
CA GLY A 50 6.55 -6.57 16.55
C GLY A 50 5.84 -7.87 16.96
N LYS A 51 4.76 -8.25 16.27
CA LYS A 51 3.96 -9.46 16.53
C LYS A 51 4.47 -10.68 15.77
N GLY A 52 5.21 -10.47 14.68
CA GLY A 52 5.78 -11.51 13.82
C GLY A 52 7.30 -11.47 13.79
N THR A 53 7.91 -12.59 13.37
CA THR A 53 9.36 -12.70 13.16
C THR A 53 9.67 -13.15 11.74
N ILE A 54 10.67 -12.51 11.13
CA ILE A 54 11.19 -12.86 9.80
C ILE A 54 12.01 -14.16 9.88
N ALA A 55 12.55 -14.50 11.05
CA ALA A 55 13.46 -15.63 11.23
C ALA A 55 12.85 -17.00 10.91
N ASN A 56 11.51 -17.12 10.95
CA ASN A 56 10.81 -18.38 10.72
C ASN A 56 10.44 -18.61 9.24
N LEU A 57 10.77 -17.66 8.35
CA LEU A 57 10.42 -17.74 6.93
C LEU A 57 11.43 -18.57 6.15
N ILE A 58 10.95 -19.36 5.19
CA ILE A 58 11.81 -20.07 4.25
C ILE A 58 12.35 -19.12 3.18
N LEU A 59 13.44 -19.51 2.50
CA LEU A 59 14.10 -18.65 1.50
C LEU A 59 13.16 -18.08 0.41
N PRO A 60 12.21 -18.85 -0.16
CA PRO A 60 11.25 -18.30 -1.12
C PRO A 60 10.36 -17.20 -0.51
N ASP A 61 9.89 -17.39 0.73
CA ASP A 61 9.10 -16.38 1.45
C ASP A 61 9.92 -15.13 1.72
N LEU A 62 11.20 -15.28 2.07
CA LEU A 62 12.11 -14.15 2.27
C LEU A 62 12.34 -13.35 0.99
N ASN A 63 12.43 -14.01 -0.16
CA ASN A 63 12.57 -13.34 -1.46
C ASN A 63 11.30 -12.55 -1.80
N ASP A 64 10.12 -13.19 -1.69
CA ASP A 64 8.85 -12.54 -1.95
C ASP A 64 8.62 -11.35 -1.01
N LEU A 65 8.94 -11.51 0.28
CA LEU A 65 8.87 -10.44 1.28
C LEU A 65 9.85 -9.30 0.96
N GLY A 66 11.09 -9.62 0.58
CA GLY A 66 12.09 -8.63 0.18
C GLY A 66 11.63 -7.78 -1.00
N GLY A 67 11.10 -8.42 -2.05
CA GLY A 67 10.52 -7.72 -3.19
C GLY A 67 9.34 -6.83 -2.83
N LEU A 68 8.46 -7.28 -1.91
CA LEU A 68 7.33 -6.50 -1.43
C LEU A 68 7.78 -5.26 -0.64
N VAL A 69 8.80 -5.41 0.21
CA VAL A 69 9.40 -4.30 0.96
C VAL A 69 10.03 -3.28 0.00
N ASP A 70 10.80 -3.73 -0.98
CA ASP A 70 11.40 -2.86 -1.99
C ASP A 70 10.35 -2.06 -2.77
N GLN A 71 9.25 -2.71 -3.16
CA GLN A 71 8.14 -2.05 -3.83
C GLN A 71 7.46 -1.02 -2.92
N THR A 72 7.27 -1.35 -1.64
CA THR A 72 6.67 -0.45 -0.65
C THR A 72 7.53 0.80 -0.43
N ILE A 73 8.86 0.65 -0.34
CA ILE A 73 9.80 1.77 -0.21
C ILE A 73 9.73 2.68 -1.45
N LYS A 74 9.70 2.09 -2.66
CA LYS A 74 9.56 2.84 -3.91
C LYS A 74 8.25 3.64 -3.95
N ASP A 75 7.14 3.01 -3.54
CA ASP A 75 5.82 3.66 -3.52
C ASP A 75 5.77 4.82 -2.53
N ILE A 76 6.32 4.63 -1.32
CA ILE A 76 6.43 5.70 -0.33
C ILE A 76 7.28 6.85 -0.87
N SER A 77 8.42 6.56 -1.49
CA SER A 77 9.30 7.57 -2.09
C SER A 77 8.60 8.39 -3.17
N ARG A 78 7.88 7.72 -4.09
CA ARG A 78 7.07 8.40 -5.13
C ARG A 78 5.97 9.28 -4.54
N ARG A 79 5.32 8.84 -3.47
CA ARG A 79 4.28 9.63 -2.78
C ARG A 79 4.88 10.85 -2.09
N ILE A 80 6.03 10.73 -1.45
CA ILE A 80 6.75 11.86 -0.84
C ILE A 80 7.12 12.90 -1.89
N GLU A 81 7.66 12.47 -3.05
CA GLU A 81 8.00 13.38 -4.15
C GLU A 81 6.77 14.10 -4.71
N SER A 82 5.65 13.39 -4.86
CA SER A 82 4.39 13.96 -5.34
C SER A 82 3.87 15.03 -4.38
N LEU A 83 3.84 14.73 -3.08
CA LEU A 83 3.43 15.70 -2.05
C LEU A 83 4.33 16.94 -2.02
N LYS A 84 5.64 16.79 -2.21
CA LYS A 84 6.57 17.93 -2.28
C LYS A 84 6.26 18.87 -3.45
N LYS A 85 5.90 18.33 -4.62
CA LYS A 85 5.52 19.14 -5.80
C LYS A 85 4.25 19.95 -5.54
N ASP A 86 3.28 19.35 -4.88
CA ASP A 86 2.00 20.01 -4.56
C ASP A 86 2.18 21.18 -3.58
N THR A 87 3.12 21.07 -2.63
CA THR A 87 3.45 22.17 -1.70
C THR A 87 4.20 23.33 -2.35
N THR A 88 5.05 23.10 -3.35
CA THR A 88 5.80 24.17 -4.03
C THR A 88 4.93 24.95 -5.04
N GLY A 89 3.81 24.37 -5.50
CA GLY A 89 2.83 25.05 -6.38
C GLY A 89 1.92 26.06 -5.66
N LYS A 90 1.88 26.07 -4.32
CA LYS A 90 1.24 27.11 -3.52
C LYS A 90 2.32 27.96 -2.86
N GLY A 91 2.86 28.91 -3.62
CA GLY A 91 3.64 30.01 -3.06
C GLY A 91 2.78 30.75 -2.03
N VAL A 92 3.04 30.51 -0.74
CA VAL A 92 2.61 31.41 0.32
C VAL A 92 3.39 32.70 0.10
N ALA A 93 2.71 33.70 -0.47
CA ALA A 93 3.19 35.06 -0.46
C ALA A 93 3.22 35.53 1.00
N VAL A 94 4.35 35.34 1.67
CA VAL A 94 4.63 36.00 2.95
C VAL A 94 5.02 37.43 2.61
N THR A 95 4.07 38.35 2.76
CA THR A 95 4.33 39.79 2.85
C THR A 95 5.10 40.09 4.14
N PRO A 96 6.24 40.81 4.11
CA PRO A 96 6.93 41.22 5.32
C PRO A 96 6.22 42.46 5.89
N GLU A 97 5.34 42.27 6.86
CA GLU A 97 4.75 43.37 7.62
C GLU A 97 5.67 43.73 8.79
N SER A 98 6.13 44.98 8.73
CA SER A 98 7.00 45.64 9.70
C SER A 98 6.24 46.14 10.92
N VAL A 99 6.98 46.35 12.05
CA VAL A 99 6.77 47.29 13.19
C VAL A 99 6.59 46.56 14.55
N PRO A 100 7.10 47.05 15.71
CA PRO A 100 8.40 47.64 16.11
C PRO A 100 8.92 47.01 17.46
N PRO A 101 10.04 47.48 18.08
CA PRO A 101 10.61 46.84 19.27
C PRO A 101 10.11 47.35 20.65
N ARG A 102 10.00 46.38 21.56
CA ARG A 102 10.18 46.38 23.04
C ARG A 102 9.20 47.14 23.96
N ALA A 103 8.69 46.39 24.95
CA ALA A 103 8.73 46.80 26.35
C ALA A 103 9.24 45.62 27.20
N HIS A 104 10.28 45.89 27.98
CA HIS A 104 10.84 45.03 29.01
C HIS A 104 10.15 45.42 30.31
N ASP A 105 9.46 44.50 30.98
CA ASP A 105 9.49 44.51 32.45
C ASP A 105 9.16 43.16 33.08
N MET A 106 9.90 42.88 34.14
CA MET A 106 9.99 41.61 34.85
C MET A 106 8.82 41.38 35.81
N CYS A 107 8.44 40.11 36.00
CA CYS A 107 8.72 39.34 37.24
C CYS A 107 7.59 38.39 37.64
N CYS A 108 7.94 37.10 37.66
CA CYS A 108 7.75 36.16 38.76
C CYS A 108 6.31 35.81 39.23
N LYS A 109 5.90 34.55 39.03
CA LYS A 109 5.99 33.47 40.04
C LYS A 109 4.98 32.33 39.75
N HIS A 110 5.53 31.10 39.75
CA HIS A 110 4.96 29.87 40.33
C HIS A 110 3.73 29.20 39.69
N GLY A 111 3.86 27.88 39.48
CA GLY A 111 2.74 26.95 39.64
C GLY A 111 2.47 26.04 38.45
N ARG A 112 3.21 24.92 38.37
CA ARG A 112 2.71 23.71 37.68
C ARG A 112 1.38 23.31 38.31
N LYS A 113 0.39 22.91 37.48
CA LYS A 113 -0.25 21.57 37.48
C LYS A 113 -1.59 21.60 36.73
N ASP A 114 -1.84 20.48 36.04
CA ASP A 114 -3.15 19.93 35.66
C ASP A 114 -3.76 20.29 34.29
N LEU A 115 -3.21 19.65 33.25
CA LEU A 115 -3.84 19.38 31.95
C LEU A 115 -4.46 17.97 31.92
N TRP A 116 -5.33 17.66 32.88
CA TRP A 116 -6.00 16.34 33.00
C TRP A 116 -7.44 16.31 32.48
N LEU A 117 -7.83 17.18 31.55
CA LEU A 117 -9.21 17.21 31.04
C LEU A 117 -9.31 17.63 29.56
N ILE A 118 -8.74 16.85 28.63
CA ILE A 118 -9.25 16.79 27.24
C ILE A 118 -9.03 15.37 26.68
N LEU A 119 -9.97 14.46 26.93
CA LEU A 119 -10.39 13.44 25.97
C LEU A 119 -11.73 12.83 26.46
N ILE A 120 -12.82 13.36 25.92
CA ILE A 120 -14.11 12.65 25.74
C ILE A 120 -14.20 12.38 24.25
#